data_AF-A0A2N9AZF2-F1
#
_entry.id   AF-A0A2N9AZF2-F1
#
_cell.length_a   1.000
_cell.length_b   1.000
_cell.length_c   1.000
_cell.angle_alpha   90.00
_cell.angle_beta   90.00
_cell.angle_gamma   90.00
#
_symmetry.space_group_name_H-M   'P 1'
#
loop_
_entity.id
_entity.type
_entity.pdbx_description
1 polymer ?
#
loop_
_entity_poly.entity_id
_entity_poly.type
_entity_poly.pdbx_seq_one_letter_code
_entity_poly.pdbx_strand_id
1 'polypeptide(L)'
;MAGLVGMPTERLINALQSYGVRLADARSGAPSRRGGAGPSDHKAMTIAGRTVMVPVHTETAFESPFLVRRPDANGVSVIEHDGVVIGQATFPGKPRFYALSTFDGVPYSKIAVLHGRDVLATTVLQTCIRYASRTKTCQFCSIGQSLAAGRTVARKTPEQLAEVARAAVLLDDVKHIW
;
A
#
# COMPACT_ATOMS: atom_id res chain seq x y z
N MET A 1 8.73 -9.01 -29.31
CA MET A 1 9.45 -7.83 -28.76
C MET A 1 8.96 -6.48 -29.29
N ALA A 2 8.36 -6.37 -30.48
CA ALA A 2 7.95 -5.07 -31.08
C ALA A 2 6.71 -4.37 -30.46
N GLY A 3 6.06 -4.95 -29.44
CA GLY A 3 4.84 -4.38 -28.83
C GLY A 3 4.99 -3.92 -27.36
N LEU A 4 6.20 -4.00 -26.79
CA LEU A 4 6.46 -3.70 -25.38
C LEU A 4 6.86 -2.24 -25.15
N VAL A 5 7.69 -1.69 -26.04
CA VAL A 5 8.06 -0.26 -26.02
C VAL A 5 6.91 0.52 -26.65
N GLY A 6 6.31 1.45 -25.90
CA GLY A 6 5.11 2.17 -26.33
C GLY A 6 3.80 1.42 -26.08
N MET A 7 3.79 0.42 -25.20
CA MET A 7 2.55 -0.22 -24.74
C MET A 7 1.59 0.84 -24.15
N PRO A 8 0.29 0.81 -24.51
CA PRO A 8 -0.70 1.68 -23.87
C PRO A 8 -0.71 1.51 -22.36
N THR A 9 -0.89 2.62 -21.63
CA THR A 9 -0.84 2.64 -20.16
C THR A 9 -1.79 1.63 -19.53
N GLU A 10 -3.00 1.48 -20.09
CA GLU A 10 -4.04 0.60 -19.59
C GLU A 10 -3.62 -0.88 -19.70
N ARG A 11 -2.93 -1.24 -20.80
CA ARG A 11 -2.38 -2.59 -20.97
C ARG A 11 -1.21 -2.84 -20.03
N LEU A 12 -0.36 -1.85 -19.82
CA LEU A 12 0.74 -1.95 -18.86
C LEU A 12 0.19 -2.17 -17.44
N ILE A 13 -0.74 -1.33 -16.99
CA ILE A 13 -1.39 -1.46 -15.68
C ILE A 13 -2.02 -2.85 -15.53
N ASN A 14 -2.79 -3.30 -16.52
CA ASN A 14 -3.42 -4.62 -16.48
C ASN A 14 -2.39 -5.75 -16.37
N ALA A 15 -1.29 -5.67 -17.13
CA ALA A 15 -0.23 -6.67 -17.08
C ALA A 15 0.46 -6.69 -15.70
N LEU A 16 0.80 -5.52 -15.13
CA LEU A 16 1.42 -5.45 -13.80
C LEU A 16 0.47 -5.94 -12.70
N GLN A 17 -0.83 -5.70 -12.80
CA GLN A 17 -1.81 -6.22 -11.83
C GLN A 17 -2.03 -7.72 -11.95
N SER A 18 -1.91 -8.28 -13.16
CA SER A 18 -2.08 -9.71 -13.43
C SER A 18 -0.85 -10.53 -13.06
N TYR A 19 0.32 -10.09 -13.50
CA TYR A 19 1.58 -10.81 -13.34
C TYR A 19 2.40 -10.35 -12.13
N GLY A 20 2.04 -9.21 -11.51
CA GLY A 20 2.86 -8.60 -10.48
C GLY A 20 4.18 -8.06 -11.01
N VAL A 21 5.06 -7.65 -10.10
CA VAL A 21 6.41 -7.18 -10.42
C VAL A 21 7.43 -7.70 -9.43
N ARG A 22 8.64 -7.96 -9.93
CA ARG A 22 9.83 -8.09 -9.09
C ARG A 22 10.32 -6.71 -8.71
N LEU A 23 10.76 -6.54 -7.46
CA LEU A 23 11.38 -5.31 -6.98
C LEU A 23 12.88 -5.51 -6.83
N ALA A 24 13.68 -4.65 -7.45
CA ALA A 24 15.13 -4.63 -7.22
C ALA A 24 15.48 -4.24 -5.76
N ASP A 25 14.63 -3.45 -5.11
CA ASP A 25 14.70 -3.18 -3.67
C ASP A 25 13.33 -3.41 -3.03
N ALA A 26 13.21 -4.45 -2.20
CA ALA A 26 11.98 -4.83 -1.52
C ALA A 26 11.44 -3.73 -0.58
N ARG A 27 12.29 -2.78 -0.16
CA ARG A 27 11.93 -1.66 0.72
C ARG A 27 11.33 -0.46 -0.03
N SER A 28 11.27 -0.50 -1.36
CA SER A 28 10.73 0.60 -2.17
C SER A 28 9.27 0.92 -1.80
N GLY A 29 8.95 2.21 -1.59
CA GLY A 29 7.59 2.65 -1.23
C GLY A 29 7.11 2.17 0.15
N ALA A 30 5.80 2.25 0.37
CA ALA A 30 5.19 1.89 1.66
C ALA A 30 5.44 0.41 2.04
N PRO A 31 5.56 0.08 3.34
CA PRO A 31 5.68 -1.29 3.79
C PRO A 31 4.49 -2.14 3.33
N SER A 32 4.78 -3.32 2.79
CA SER A 32 3.78 -4.34 2.48
C SER A 32 4.08 -5.61 3.29
N ARG A 33 3.03 -6.38 3.58
CA ARG A 33 3.14 -7.65 4.32
C ARG A 33 2.79 -8.83 3.41
N ARG A 34 3.12 -10.04 3.84
CA ARG A 34 2.67 -11.26 3.18
C ARG A 34 1.34 -11.75 3.77
N GLY A 35 0.31 -11.90 2.94
CA GLY A 35 -1.01 -12.40 3.31
C GLY A 35 -1.89 -11.47 4.17
N GLY A 36 -3.16 -11.82 4.29
CA GLY A 36 -4.20 -11.09 5.05
C GLY A 36 -5.11 -10.22 4.17
N ALA A 37 -5.85 -9.29 4.80
CA ALA A 37 -6.81 -8.41 4.14
C ALA A 37 -6.30 -6.95 4.07
N GLY A 38 -6.43 -6.26 2.93
CA GLY A 38 -5.96 -4.89 2.74
C GLY A 38 -4.70 -4.83 1.86
N PRO A 39 -3.75 -3.88 2.06
CA PRO A 39 -2.49 -3.80 1.32
C PRO A 39 -1.49 -4.90 1.75
N SER A 40 -1.94 -6.15 1.71
CA SER A 40 -1.08 -7.33 1.73
C SER A 40 -0.65 -7.64 0.32
N ASP A 41 0.55 -8.20 0.17
CA ASP A 41 1.11 -8.72 -1.07
C ASP A 41 1.29 -7.74 -2.23
N HIS A 42 0.85 -6.48 -2.06
CA HIS A 42 0.87 -5.46 -3.08
C HIS A 42 1.60 -4.19 -2.61
N LYS A 43 2.08 -3.39 -3.56
CA LYS A 43 2.52 -2.01 -3.34
C LYS A 43 1.75 -1.05 -4.22
N ALA A 44 1.52 0.15 -3.70
CA ALA A 44 0.98 1.25 -4.49
C ALA A 44 2.06 1.78 -5.44
N MET A 45 1.71 1.91 -6.72
CA MET A 45 2.56 2.47 -7.76
C MET A 45 1.73 3.43 -8.61
N THR A 46 2.26 4.62 -8.89
CA THR A 46 1.65 5.57 -9.82
C THR A 46 2.28 5.42 -11.20
N ILE A 47 1.48 5.11 -12.21
CA ILE A 47 1.89 4.93 -13.61
C ILE A 47 1.06 5.91 -14.45
N ALA A 48 1.72 6.82 -15.17
CA ALA A 48 1.08 7.86 -15.98
C ALA A 48 -0.07 8.58 -15.24
N GLY A 49 0.18 8.99 -13.99
CA GLY A 49 -0.78 9.71 -13.15
C GLY A 49 -1.82 8.83 -12.44
N ARG A 50 -1.89 7.52 -12.71
CA ARG A 50 -2.87 6.60 -12.09
C ARG A 50 -2.20 5.74 -11.03
N THR A 51 -2.73 5.75 -9.81
CA THR A 51 -2.21 4.92 -8.72
C THR A 51 -2.93 3.59 -8.69
N VAL A 52 -2.17 2.50 -8.75
CA VAL A 52 -2.68 1.13 -8.73
C VAL A 52 -1.94 0.28 -7.71
N MET A 53 -2.62 -0.74 -7.19
CA MET A 53 -2.03 -1.74 -6.31
C MET A 53 -1.46 -2.86 -7.17
N VAL A 54 -0.14 -3.05 -7.11
CA VAL A 54 0.60 -4.02 -7.92
C VAL A 54 1.12 -5.15 -7.02
N PRO A 55 0.84 -6.44 -7.30
CA PRO A 55 1.41 -7.57 -6.57
C PRO A 55 2.94 -7.59 -6.60
N VAL A 56 3.55 -7.83 -5.43
CA VAL A 56 5.01 -7.90 -5.22
C VAL A 56 5.44 -9.09 -4.33
N HIS A 57 4.51 -9.74 -3.63
CA HIS A 57 4.82 -10.92 -2.78
C HIS A 57 4.04 -12.19 -3.17
N THR A 58 3.35 -12.19 -4.31
CA THR A 58 2.69 -13.39 -4.84
C THR A 58 3.68 -14.26 -5.61
N GLU A 59 3.36 -15.54 -5.78
CA GLU A 59 4.14 -16.47 -6.62
C GLU A 59 4.33 -15.91 -8.04
N THR A 60 3.24 -15.42 -8.65
CA THR A 60 3.28 -14.75 -9.95
C THR A 60 4.23 -13.56 -9.99
N ALA A 61 4.29 -12.76 -8.92
CA ALA A 61 5.19 -11.61 -8.84
C ALA A 61 6.66 -12.01 -8.77
N PHE A 62 6.98 -13.15 -8.13
CA PHE A 62 8.35 -13.66 -8.04
C PHE A 62 8.89 -14.16 -9.39
N GLU A 63 8.02 -14.69 -10.25
CA GLU A 63 8.35 -15.13 -11.61
C GLU A 63 8.06 -14.06 -12.68
N SER A 64 7.65 -12.87 -12.25
CA SER A 64 7.18 -11.84 -13.18
C SER A 64 8.27 -11.42 -14.18
N PRO A 65 7.92 -11.29 -15.48
CA PRO A 65 8.83 -10.72 -16.48
C PRO A 65 9.09 -9.23 -16.22
N PHE A 66 8.26 -8.60 -15.38
CA PHE A 66 8.37 -7.19 -15.02
C PHE A 66 9.30 -6.99 -13.83
N LEU A 67 10.29 -6.12 -14.01
CA LEU A 67 11.19 -5.67 -12.94
C LEU A 67 11.01 -4.17 -12.73
N VAL A 68 10.76 -3.78 -11.49
CA VAL A 68 10.83 -2.38 -11.06
C VAL A 68 12.17 -2.15 -10.38
N ARG A 69 12.96 -1.21 -10.93
CA ARG A 69 14.27 -0.87 -10.39
C ARG A 69 14.16 -0.17 -9.03
N ARG A 70 15.29 0.05 -8.37
CA ARG A 70 15.32 0.88 -7.16
C ARG A 70 14.89 2.31 -7.52
N PRO A 71 13.94 2.91 -6.78
CA PRO A 71 13.54 4.29 -7.03
C PRO A 71 14.65 5.28 -6.67
N ASP A 72 14.62 6.45 -7.29
CA ASP A 72 15.43 7.60 -6.94
C ASP A 72 14.93 8.31 -5.66
N ALA A 73 15.55 9.44 -5.31
CA ALA A 73 15.18 10.22 -4.13
C ALA A 73 13.75 10.79 -4.19
N ASN A 74 13.17 10.93 -5.39
CA ASN A 74 11.81 11.41 -5.61
C ASN A 74 10.78 10.26 -5.66
N GLY A 75 11.22 9.01 -5.45
CA GLY A 75 10.37 7.83 -5.54
C GLY A 75 10.12 7.35 -6.96
N VAL A 76 10.78 7.92 -7.97
CA VAL A 76 10.62 7.55 -9.38
C VAL A 76 11.48 6.34 -9.69
N SER A 77 10.89 5.35 -10.35
CA SER A 77 11.55 4.11 -10.78
C SER A 77 11.20 3.76 -12.22
N VAL A 78 12.04 2.93 -12.82
CA VAL A 78 11.90 2.40 -14.17
C VAL A 78 11.29 1.00 -14.10
N ILE A 79 10.34 0.74 -14.99
CA ILE A 79 9.75 -0.58 -15.22
C ILE A 79 10.40 -1.19 -16.45
N GLU A 80 10.88 -2.42 -16.30
CA GLU A 80 11.48 -3.21 -17.37
C GLU A 80 10.68 -4.48 -17.63
N HIS A 81 10.67 -4.93 -18.88
CA HIS A 81 10.23 -6.27 -19.29
C HIS A 81 11.42 -6.94 -19.96
N ASP A 82 11.90 -8.06 -19.42
CA ASP A 82 13.06 -8.80 -19.94
C ASP A 82 14.29 -7.90 -20.25
N GLY A 83 14.56 -6.94 -19.36
CA GLY A 83 15.68 -5.99 -19.50
C GLY A 83 15.44 -4.82 -20.46
N VAL A 84 14.28 -4.74 -21.11
CA VAL A 84 13.88 -3.60 -21.94
C VAL A 84 13.04 -2.64 -21.12
N VAL A 85 13.38 -1.34 -21.14
CA VAL A 85 12.59 -0.30 -20.48
C VAL A 85 11.26 -0.11 -21.20
N ILE A 86 10.16 -0.23 -20.47
CA ILE A 86 8.80 -0.14 -21.01
C ILE A 86 7.97 0.98 -20.37
N GLY A 87 8.44 1.55 -19.26
CA GLY A 87 7.71 2.61 -18.56
C GLY A 87 8.37 3.06 -17.27
N GLN A 88 7.64 3.90 -16.53
CA GLN A 88 8.05 4.42 -15.23
C GLN A 88 6.92 4.25 -14.22
N ALA A 89 7.30 4.07 -12.96
CA ALA A 89 6.41 4.08 -11.81
C ALA A 89 6.93 5.04 -10.75
N THR A 90 6.04 5.70 -10.02
CA THR A 90 6.39 6.46 -8.82
C THR A 90 5.81 5.78 -7.59
N PHE A 91 6.60 5.61 -6.54
CA PHE A 91 6.12 5.15 -5.26
C PHE A 91 5.61 6.33 -4.42
N PRO A 92 4.48 6.21 -3.72
CA PRO A 92 4.06 7.22 -2.75
C PRO A 92 5.13 7.43 -1.68
N GLY A 93 5.40 8.70 -1.39
CA GLY A 93 6.29 9.09 -0.29
C GLY A 93 5.72 8.73 1.08
N LYS A 94 6.53 8.89 2.12
CA LYS A 94 6.04 8.77 3.50
C LYS A 94 5.08 9.94 3.77
N PRO A 95 3.82 9.68 4.18
CA PRO A 95 2.87 10.76 4.46
C PRO A 95 3.34 11.61 5.64
N ARG A 96 3.13 12.92 5.53
CA ARG A 96 3.55 13.94 6.51
C ARG A 96 2.79 13.79 7.82
N PHE A 97 1.50 13.43 7.77
CA PHE A 97 0.71 13.22 8.99
C PHE A 97 1.26 12.09 9.89
N TYR A 98 2.09 11.18 9.40
CA TYR A 98 2.73 10.15 10.24
C TYR A 98 3.74 10.70 11.25
N ALA A 99 4.20 11.94 11.08
CA ALA A 99 5.08 12.59 12.04
C ALA A 99 4.33 13.15 13.27
N LEU A 100 3.00 13.08 13.28
CA LEU A 100 2.14 13.63 14.31
C LEU A 100 1.61 12.55 15.26
N SER A 101 1.17 13.01 16.43
CA SER A 101 0.52 12.22 17.47
C SER A 101 -0.65 13.00 18.02
N THR A 102 -1.66 12.29 18.51
CA THR A 102 -2.79 12.89 19.23
C THR A 102 -2.33 13.49 20.54
N PHE A 103 -3.18 14.32 21.16
CA PHE A 103 -2.87 14.94 22.45
C PHE A 103 -2.58 13.91 23.56
N ASP A 104 -3.27 12.77 23.56
CA ASP A 104 -3.02 11.64 24.47
C ASP A 104 -1.82 10.76 24.05
N GLY A 105 -1.04 11.21 23.07
CA GLY A 105 0.24 10.61 22.70
C GLY A 105 0.17 9.42 21.74
N VAL A 106 -0.98 9.14 21.12
CA VAL A 106 -1.11 8.06 20.15
C VAL A 106 -0.57 8.53 18.79
N PRO A 107 0.47 7.87 18.22
CA PRO A 107 0.96 8.23 16.90
C PRO A 107 -0.13 8.07 15.84
N TYR A 108 -0.26 9.03 14.94
CA TYR A 108 -1.30 8.99 13.90
C TYR A 108 -1.20 7.74 13.02
N SER A 109 0.02 7.27 12.77
CA SER A 109 0.28 6.01 12.04
C SER A 109 -0.32 4.76 12.70
N LYS A 110 -0.67 4.82 13.99
CA LYS A 110 -1.40 3.74 14.69
C LYS A 110 -2.93 3.87 14.57
N ILE A 111 -3.42 5.03 14.16
CA ILE A 111 -4.84 5.35 14.01
C ILE A 111 -5.27 5.14 12.56
N ALA A 112 -4.57 5.70 11.58
CA ALA A 112 -4.88 5.51 10.17
C ALA A 112 -3.61 5.45 9.33
N VAL A 113 -3.70 4.77 8.19
CA VAL A 113 -2.58 4.58 7.27
C VAL A 113 -2.94 5.10 5.89
N LEU A 114 -1.97 5.64 5.17
CA LEU A 114 -2.13 5.96 3.75
C LEU A 114 -2.12 4.67 2.94
N HIS A 115 -3.16 4.47 2.14
CA HIS A 115 -3.31 3.42 1.16
C HIS A 115 -3.30 4.05 -0.24
N GLY A 116 -2.45 3.57 -1.14
CA GLY A 116 -2.30 4.25 -2.43
C GLY A 116 -1.61 5.61 -2.28
N ARG A 117 -2.15 6.64 -2.95
CA ARG A 117 -1.61 8.00 -2.98
C ARG A 117 -2.38 8.95 -2.08
N ASP A 118 -3.71 8.85 -2.06
CA ASP A 118 -4.63 9.83 -1.47
C ASP A 118 -5.84 9.17 -0.80
N VAL A 119 -5.72 7.89 -0.40
CA VAL A 119 -6.74 7.15 0.35
C VAL A 119 -6.29 6.95 1.78
N LEU A 120 -7.04 7.45 2.75
CA LEU A 120 -6.83 7.17 4.16
C LEU A 120 -7.60 5.91 4.55
N ALA A 121 -6.89 4.92 5.09
CA ALA A 121 -7.48 3.65 5.51
C ALA A 121 -7.42 3.49 7.04
N THR A 122 -8.53 3.09 7.66
CA THR A 122 -8.58 2.83 9.10
C THR A 122 -9.62 1.77 9.48
N THR A 123 -9.63 1.38 10.75
CA THR A 123 -10.67 0.52 11.34
C THR A 123 -11.04 1.07 12.70
N VAL A 124 -12.30 1.04 13.11
CA VAL A 124 -12.69 1.51 14.45
C VAL A 124 -12.21 0.54 15.53
N LEU A 125 -12.35 -0.76 15.29
CA LEU A 125 -11.97 -1.84 16.20
C LEU A 125 -10.95 -2.76 15.53
N GLN A 126 -9.92 -3.15 16.27
CA GLN A 126 -8.90 -4.12 15.82
C GLN A 126 -9.13 -5.52 16.40
N THR A 127 -10.32 -5.76 16.96
CA THR A 127 -10.76 -7.06 17.46
C THR A 127 -12.07 -7.46 16.78
N CYS A 128 -12.25 -8.76 16.58
CA CYS A 128 -13.45 -9.31 15.96
C CYS A 128 -13.76 -10.68 16.58
N ILE A 129 -15.03 -10.89 16.97
CA ILE A 129 -15.49 -12.15 17.57
C ILE A 129 -15.22 -13.36 16.69
N ARG A 130 -15.22 -13.18 15.37
CA ARG A 130 -14.92 -14.25 14.40
C ARG A 130 -13.43 -14.52 14.34
N TYR A 131 -12.61 -13.48 14.36
CA TYR A 131 -11.14 -13.61 14.35
C TYR A 131 -10.62 -14.33 15.59
N ALA A 132 -11.26 -14.14 16.75
CA ALA A 132 -10.92 -14.83 17.99
C ALA A 132 -11.17 -16.35 17.94
N SER A 133 -12.02 -16.83 17.02
CA SER A 133 -12.32 -18.26 16.87
C SER A 133 -11.72 -18.84 15.60
N ARG A 134 -10.90 -19.88 15.75
CA ARG A 134 -10.21 -20.57 14.65
C ARG A 134 -11.20 -21.24 13.68
N THR A 135 -12.38 -21.62 14.17
CA THR A 135 -13.44 -22.22 13.35
C THR A 135 -14.33 -21.19 12.64
N LYS A 136 -14.24 -19.90 13.01
CA LYS A 136 -15.08 -18.82 12.45
C LYS A 136 -14.28 -17.74 11.71
N THR A 137 -12.97 -17.71 11.89
CA THR A 137 -12.09 -16.70 11.32
C THR A 137 -12.16 -16.77 9.80
N CYS A 138 -12.26 -15.60 9.16
CA CYS A 138 -12.21 -15.54 7.71
C CYS A 138 -10.77 -15.85 7.27
N GLN A 139 -10.61 -16.68 6.23
CA GLN A 139 -9.30 -17.13 5.74
C GLN A 139 -8.37 -15.97 5.36
N PHE A 140 -8.93 -14.84 4.94
CA PHE A 140 -8.20 -13.64 4.55
C PHE A 140 -8.00 -12.63 5.69
N CYS A 141 -8.64 -12.78 6.85
CA CYS A 141 -8.67 -11.70 7.84
C CYS A 141 -7.35 -11.59 8.63
N SER A 142 -6.86 -10.36 8.80
CA SER A 142 -5.64 -10.04 9.55
C SER A 142 -5.83 -8.96 10.61
N ILE A 143 -7.08 -8.71 11.03
CA ILE A 143 -7.45 -7.59 11.91
C ILE A 143 -6.64 -7.56 13.23
N GLY A 144 -6.40 -8.73 13.85
CA GLY A 144 -5.66 -8.82 15.10
C GLY A 144 -4.13 -8.80 14.97
N GLN A 145 -3.57 -9.01 13.76
CA GLN A 145 -2.12 -9.09 13.57
C GLN A 145 -1.44 -7.74 13.78
N SER A 146 -2.06 -6.65 13.31
CA SER A 146 -1.51 -5.30 13.52
C SER A 146 -1.52 -4.90 14.98
N LEU A 147 -2.55 -5.32 15.73
CA LEU A 147 -2.65 -5.06 17.17
C LEU A 147 -1.60 -5.85 17.94
N ALA A 148 -1.45 -7.16 17.66
CA ALA A 148 -0.43 -8.00 18.28
C ALA A 148 1.00 -7.50 18.01
N ALA A 149 1.23 -6.91 16.83
CA ALA A 149 2.51 -6.30 16.47
C ALA A 149 2.71 -4.86 17.00
N GLY A 150 1.77 -4.33 17.79
CA GLY A 150 1.86 -2.97 18.35
C GLY A 150 1.78 -1.83 17.32
N ARG A 151 1.32 -2.13 16.08
CA ARG A 151 1.24 -1.18 14.96
C ARG A 151 -0.05 -0.36 14.93
N THR A 152 -0.99 -0.63 15.84
CA THR A 152 -2.28 0.07 15.93
C THR A 152 -2.82 0.01 17.36
N VAL A 153 -3.90 0.74 17.64
CA VAL A 153 -4.63 0.69 18.92
C VAL A 153 -5.91 -0.13 18.78
N ALA A 154 -6.33 -0.77 19.88
CA ALA A 154 -7.45 -1.72 19.89
C ALA A 154 -8.79 -1.10 19.48
N ARG A 155 -9.05 0.13 19.95
CA ARG A 155 -10.23 0.93 19.63
C ARG A 155 -9.78 2.36 19.36
N LYS A 156 -10.33 2.96 18.31
CA LYS A 156 -10.11 4.36 17.93
C LYS A 156 -11.36 5.16 18.26
N THR A 157 -11.20 6.34 18.85
CA THR A 157 -12.36 7.21 19.15
C THR A 157 -12.75 8.03 17.91
N PRO A 158 -13.99 8.54 17.84
CA PRO A 158 -14.40 9.46 16.78
C PRO A 158 -13.47 10.68 16.65
N GLU A 159 -12.99 11.22 17.77
CA GLU A 159 -12.11 12.38 17.82
C GLU A 159 -10.74 12.05 17.20
N GLN A 160 -10.16 10.91 17.58
CA GLN A 160 -8.91 10.42 16.99
C GLN A 160 -9.03 10.25 15.47
N LEU A 161 -10.16 9.69 15.00
CA LEU A 161 -10.40 9.49 13.57
C LEU A 161 -10.55 10.82 12.83
N ALA A 162 -11.33 11.75 13.38
CA ALA A 162 -11.55 13.08 12.78
C ALA A 162 -10.25 13.90 12.73
N GLU A 163 -9.47 13.87 13.80
CA GLU A 163 -8.19 14.56 13.92
C GLU A 163 -7.19 14.07 12.85
N VAL A 164 -7.02 12.76 12.74
CA VAL A 164 -6.10 12.17 11.74
C VAL A 164 -6.60 12.40 10.32
N ALA A 165 -7.91 12.28 10.07
CA ALA A 165 -8.48 12.55 8.76
C ALA A 165 -8.24 14.01 8.33
N ARG A 166 -8.46 14.97 9.23
CA ARG A 166 -8.19 16.38 8.96
C ARG A 166 -6.71 16.62 8.66
N ALA A 167 -5.81 16.03 9.44
CA ALA A 167 -4.38 16.15 9.20
C ALA A 167 -3.96 15.55 7.86
N ALA A 168 -4.51 14.38 7.50
CA ALA A 168 -4.22 13.73 6.23
C ALA A 168 -4.70 14.55 5.01
N VAL A 169 -5.84 15.24 5.11
CA VAL A 169 -6.30 16.17 4.06
C VAL A 169 -5.35 17.38 3.96
N LEU A 170 -5.10 18.06 5.07
CA LEU A 170 -4.31 19.30 5.08
C LEU A 170 -2.84 19.09 4.72
N LEU A 171 -2.27 17.96 5.15
CA LEU A 171 -0.85 17.66 4.99
C LEU A 171 -0.58 16.70 3.85
N ASP A 172 -1.53 15.92 3.35
CA ASP A 172 -1.20 14.90 2.35
C ASP A 172 -2.16 14.89 1.16
N ASP A 173 -3.04 15.89 1.05
CA ASP A 173 -4.05 16.03 -0.02
C ASP A 173 -4.87 14.73 -0.20
N VAL A 174 -5.17 14.05 0.92
CA VAL A 174 -6.03 12.86 0.91
C VAL A 174 -7.44 13.25 0.45
N LYS A 175 -8.01 12.45 -0.46
CA LYS A 175 -9.32 12.70 -1.10
C LYS A 175 -10.35 11.63 -0.81
N HIS A 176 -9.88 10.46 -0.35
CA HIS A 176 -10.71 9.29 -0.15
C HIS A 176 -10.49 8.70 1.24
N ILE A 177 -11.54 8.10 1.79
CA ILE A 177 -11.50 7.38 3.06
C ILE A 177 -12.05 5.96 2.86
N TRP A 178 -11.37 4.98 3.45
CA TRP A 178 -11.74 3.57 3.46
C TRP A 178 -11.72 3.02 4.89
#